data_AF-A0A135V4Q7-F1
#
_entry.id   AF-A0A135V4Q7-F1
#
_cell.length_a   1.000
_cell.length_b   1.000
_cell.length_c   1.000
_cell.angle_alpha   90.00
_cell.angle_beta   90.00
_cell.angle_gamma   90.00
#
_symmetry.space_group_name_H-M   'P 1'
#
loop_
_entity.id
_entity.type
_entity.pdbx_description
1 polymer ?
#
loop_
_entity_poly.entity_id
_entity_poly.type
_entity_poly.pdbx_seq_one_letter_code
_entity_poly.pdbx_strand_id
1 'polypeptide(L)'
;MSAEYAKNAHGQVSILAVEPNEIDDLVAIHTAALKTDQFSNLMLLNREEGAHQNLMRKSILHWLSNSSSTKLFKAESDQKKPDESKASEASSDPKSNKERTRSEKDTPRDPARVLGGIMHRDMTSWESRHLEGEKYAILQALARDPPYQGQGIATKLIQQGVEDVDSQNLACWIHASPSSYRLYEKAGFQEIGKSEYDLGEWAPGRTGDKLCWEVYTFRNFVWNSVDLEGGDVYNCLLADQFEVVVSHQSQLYESNDEFISNPTASFLVHLTTSIILYFTSLTCLSLTAIEDWRLQARLGRKRGRGLEPFRFFPKEHAIFVTRATGLAAGAYVMALPLIMPTDDVIAQVCLRIPTFFYACKCWDLTIARARKPPVPRDGKDAVVYGLTSWRPVASYVWRLASETRYASFDIAVDESKRKGIPKSAAWSYGPLLVVPLTYLFPITELKVMCGLLAIQYGLEGIHFIFHPRCPNELFFQPWAAESFSSFWAIHWHHGAQPFLQHLGYVPARALFTRLFGQDVGKATGVLAAFSLSGIWHAWCGVVLTLDEYAWTQAVGLWGVFMVQESVTEPLLDPGNCLSNDTVVWPAARILYTLQTAMLQT
;
A
#
# COMPACT_ATOMS: atom_id res chain seq x y z
N MET A 1 19.95 30.86 -53.69
CA MET A 1 19.96 31.93 -52.66
C MET A 1 21.38 32.46 -52.56
N SER A 2 21.59 33.77 -52.36
CA SER A 2 22.93 34.36 -52.27
C SER A 2 23.53 34.20 -50.88
N ALA A 3 24.87 34.17 -50.78
CA ALA A 3 25.59 34.09 -49.51
C ALA A 3 25.37 35.32 -48.59
N GLU A 4 24.87 36.42 -49.15
CA GLU A 4 24.51 37.65 -48.44
C GLU A 4 23.29 37.47 -47.51
N TYR A 5 22.34 36.61 -47.90
CA TYR A 5 21.19 36.27 -47.05
C TYR A 5 21.56 35.45 -45.81
N ALA A 6 22.73 34.79 -45.81
CA ALA A 6 23.19 33.95 -44.72
C ALA A 6 23.90 34.71 -43.59
N LYS A 7 24.19 36.01 -43.75
CA LYS A 7 24.92 36.81 -42.74
C LYS A 7 24.06 37.67 -41.82
N ASN A 8 22.82 37.98 -42.20
CA ASN A 8 21.97 38.95 -41.50
C ASN A 8 20.73 38.33 -40.83
N ALA A 9 20.68 36.99 -40.70
CA ALA A 9 19.49 36.25 -40.29
C ALA A 9 19.60 35.53 -38.92
N HIS A 10 20.69 35.73 -38.17
CA HIS A 10 20.74 35.35 -36.76
C HIS A 10 20.04 36.44 -35.94
N GLY A 11 18.77 36.23 -35.61
CA GLY A 11 18.06 37.11 -34.69
C GLY A 11 18.70 37.03 -33.31
N GLN A 12 18.68 38.12 -32.55
CA GLN A 12 19.04 38.01 -31.14
C GLN A 12 18.02 37.12 -30.42
N VAL A 13 18.52 36.46 -29.38
CA VAL A 13 17.81 35.46 -28.62
C VAL A 13 18.13 35.65 -27.15
N SER A 14 17.10 35.49 -26.33
CA SER A 14 17.17 35.59 -24.87
C SER A 14 16.75 34.27 -24.24
N ILE A 15 17.55 33.76 -23.31
CA ILE A 15 17.16 32.65 -22.43
C ILE A 15 16.46 33.25 -21.21
N LEU A 16 15.32 32.69 -20.84
CA LEU A 16 14.45 33.21 -19.78
C LEU A 16 13.89 32.06 -18.93
N ALA A 17 13.53 32.34 -17.68
CA ALA A 17 12.71 31.43 -16.89
C ALA A 17 11.28 31.32 -17.49
N VAL A 18 10.63 30.18 -17.28
CA VAL A 18 9.22 29.96 -17.64
C VAL A 18 8.29 30.57 -16.59
N GLU A 19 7.27 31.32 -17.03
CA GLU A 19 6.22 31.83 -16.14
C GLU A 19 4.94 30.97 -16.18
N PRO A 20 4.13 30.89 -15.10
CA PRO A 20 2.95 30.02 -15.03
C PRO A 20 1.83 30.32 -16.04
N ASN A 21 1.84 31.48 -16.69
CA ASN A 21 0.89 31.83 -17.75
C ASN A 21 1.27 31.29 -19.14
N GLU A 22 2.41 30.62 -19.27
CA GLU A 22 3.02 30.21 -20.56
C GLU A 22 2.87 28.70 -20.84
N ILE A 23 2.30 27.97 -19.87
CA ILE A 23 2.15 26.51 -19.89
C ILE A 23 1.41 26.03 -21.15
N ASP A 24 0.41 26.78 -21.63
CA ASP A 24 -0.35 26.46 -22.83
C ASP A 24 0.51 26.50 -24.11
N ASP A 25 1.39 27.51 -24.23
CA ASP A 25 2.32 27.64 -25.36
C ASP A 25 3.39 26.54 -25.30
N LEU A 26 3.94 26.25 -24.11
CA LEU A 26 4.92 25.18 -23.93
C LEU A 26 4.31 23.79 -24.22
N VAL A 27 3.08 23.54 -23.80
CA VAL A 27 2.33 22.32 -24.17
C VAL A 27 2.11 22.23 -25.68
N ALA A 28 1.81 23.34 -26.36
CA ALA A 28 1.70 23.37 -27.82
C ALA A 28 3.05 23.07 -28.51
N ILE A 29 4.14 23.71 -28.07
CA ILE A 29 5.51 23.49 -28.55
C ILE A 29 5.93 22.02 -28.37
N HIS A 30 5.73 21.46 -27.17
CA HIS A 30 6.08 20.06 -26.86
C HIS A 30 5.23 19.06 -27.66
N THR A 31 3.96 19.39 -27.93
CA THR A 31 3.09 18.59 -28.79
C THR A 31 3.54 18.65 -30.25
N ALA A 32 3.89 19.82 -30.77
CA ALA A 32 4.40 19.99 -32.13
C ALA A 32 5.74 19.28 -32.34
N ALA A 33 6.64 19.37 -31.36
CA ALA A 33 7.98 18.75 -31.36
C ALA A 33 7.93 17.23 -31.47
N LEU A 34 7.05 16.57 -30.69
CA LEU A 34 6.96 15.11 -30.61
C LEU A 34 5.91 14.49 -31.55
N LYS A 35 5.20 15.30 -32.34
CA LYS A 35 4.16 14.84 -33.28
C LYS A 35 4.66 13.79 -34.28
N THR A 36 5.94 13.82 -34.65
CA THR A 36 6.59 12.89 -35.58
C THR A 36 7.45 11.82 -34.89
N ASP A 37 7.58 11.85 -33.56
CA ASP A 37 8.38 10.88 -32.82
C ASP A 37 7.65 9.53 -32.69
N GLN A 38 8.31 8.42 -33.08
CA GLN A 38 7.66 7.10 -33.07
C GLN A 38 7.27 6.66 -31.66
N PHE A 39 8.15 6.83 -30.67
CA PHE A 39 7.86 6.41 -29.29
C PHE A 39 6.68 7.20 -28.69
N SER A 40 6.67 8.52 -28.89
CA SER A 40 5.57 9.38 -28.44
C SER A 40 4.24 9.00 -29.09
N ASN A 41 4.24 8.69 -30.40
CA ASN A 41 3.06 8.17 -31.10
C ASN A 41 2.63 6.78 -30.59
N LEU A 42 3.56 5.92 -30.17
CA LEU A 42 3.27 4.62 -29.58
C LEU A 42 2.58 4.77 -28.21
N MET A 43 3.11 5.64 -27.34
CA MET A 43 2.57 5.87 -25.99
C MET A 43 1.16 6.51 -25.99
N LEU A 44 0.79 7.11 -27.12
CA LEU A 44 -0.52 7.73 -27.37
C LEU A 44 -1.50 6.82 -28.13
N LEU A 45 -1.11 5.58 -28.51
CA LEU A 45 -2.04 4.64 -29.12
C LEU A 45 -3.24 4.36 -28.19
N ASN A 46 -4.43 4.34 -28.78
CA ASN A 46 -5.70 4.11 -28.09
C ASN A 46 -6.03 5.11 -26.95
N ARG A 47 -5.33 6.26 -26.89
CA ARG A 47 -5.68 7.38 -26.00
C ARG A 47 -6.72 8.30 -26.64
N GLU A 48 -7.35 9.11 -25.81
CA GLU A 48 -8.25 10.18 -26.26
C GLU A 48 -7.47 11.34 -26.90
N GLU A 49 -8.10 12.07 -27.81
CA GLU A 49 -7.53 13.30 -28.38
C GLU A 49 -7.29 14.33 -27.26
N GLY A 50 -6.12 14.98 -27.28
CA GLY A 50 -5.67 15.85 -26.18
C GLY A 50 -4.95 15.13 -25.02
N ALA A 51 -4.82 13.80 -25.04
CA ALA A 51 -4.16 13.07 -23.94
C ALA A 51 -2.69 13.47 -23.71
N HIS A 52 -1.93 13.77 -24.77
CA HIS A 52 -0.55 14.26 -24.66
C HIS A 52 -0.50 15.65 -24.00
N GLN A 53 -1.36 16.56 -24.47
CA GLN A 53 -1.49 17.91 -23.94
C GLN A 53 -1.88 17.88 -22.45
N ASN A 54 -2.81 17.00 -22.07
CA ASN A 54 -3.24 16.81 -20.69
C ASN A 54 -2.17 16.17 -19.80
N LEU A 55 -1.31 15.32 -20.34
CA LEU A 55 -0.15 14.77 -19.63
C LEU A 55 0.92 15.85 -19.42
N MET A 56 1.34 16.51 -20.50
CA MET A 56 2.40 17.54 -20.44
C MET A 56 2.01 18.76 -19.60
N ARG A 57 0.74 19.20 -19.66
CA ARG A 57 0.23 20.26 -18.78
C ARG A 57 0.38 19.90 -17.30
N LYS A 58 0.15 18.62 -16.93
CA LYS A 58 0.35 18.15 -15.55
C LYS A 58 1.83 18.11 -15.17
N SER A 59 2.70 17.64 -16.06
CA SER A 59 4.15 17.62 -15.83
C SER A 59 4.71 19.03 -15.63
N ILE A 60 4.37 19.98 -16.51
CA ILE A 60 4.84 21.37 -16.44
C ILE A 60 4.31 22.08 -15.18
N LEU A 61 3.03 21.87 -14.82
CA LEU A 61 2.49 22.37 -13.55
C LEU A 61 3.22 21.79 -12.32
N HIS A 62 3.58 20.50 -12.35
CA HIS A 62 4.32 19.85 -11.27
C HIS A 62 5.75 20.41 -11.16
N TRP A 63 6.47 20.52 -12.28
CA TRP A 63 7.81 21.13 -12.34
C TRP A 63 7.81 22.57 -11.82
N LEU A 64 6.86 23.41 -12.26
CA LEU A 64 6.72 24.79 -11.79
C LEU A 64 6.34 24.88 -10.29
N SER A 65 5.58 23.91 -9.77
CA SER A 65 5.27 23.86 -8.33
C SER A 65 6.47 23.50 -7.45
N ASN A 66 7.51 22.90 -8.03
CA ASN A 66 8.72 22.41 -7.35
C ASN A 66 9.97 23.24 -7.72
N SER A 67 9.86 24.57 -7.75
CA SER A 67 10.94 25.48 -8.18
C SER A 67 12.23 25.42 -7.33
N SER A 68 12.20 24.79 -6.15
CA SER A 68 13.40 24.47 -5.36
C SER A 68 14.21 23.29 -5.93
N SER A 69 13.57 22.39 -6.69
CA SER A 69 14.18 21.18 -7.26
C SER A 69 13.95 21.02 -8.76
N THR A 70 13.41 22.02 -9.47
CA THR A 70 13.29 22.01 -10.94
C THR A 70 13.44 23.42 -11.50
N LYS A 71 14.26 23.56 -12.55
CA LYS A 71 14.45 24.79 -13.32
C LYS A 71 13.97 24.56 -14.74
N LEU A 72 13.02 25.40 -15.19
CA LEU A 72 12.52 25.41 -16.55
C LEU A 72 13.03 26.67 -17.25
N PHE A 73 13.74 26.48 -18.36
CA PHE A 73 14.27 27.56 -19.17
C PHE A 73 13.61 27.54 -20.54
N LYS A 74 12.94 28.64 -20.92
CA LYS A 74 12.47 28.90 -22.28
C LYS A 74 13.48 29.78 -23.02
N ALA A 75 13.25 29.97 -24.31
CA ALA A 75 14.06 30.88 -25.10
C ALA A 75 13.25 31.58 -26.19
N GLU A 76 13.36 32.91 -26.23
CA GLU A 76 12.63 33.81 -27.13
C GLU A 76 13.58 34.41 -28.16
N SER A 77 13.09 34.61 -29.40
CA SER A 77 13.80 35.31 -30.46
C SER A 77 13.07 36.57 -30.88
N ASP A 78 13.82 37.63 -31.19
CA ASP A 78 13.30 38.88 -31.74
C ASP A 78 12.74 38.74 -33.17
N GLN A 79 12.88 37.56 -33.80
CA GLN A 79 12.22 37.25 -35.07
C GLN A 79 10.72 37.15 -34.86
N LYS A 80 10.02 38.28 -35.10
CA LYS A 80 8.56 38.37 -35.15
C LYS A 80 8.00 37.13 -35.86
N LYS A 81 7.29 36.27 -35.11
CA LYS A 81 6.71 35.02 -35.62
C LYS A 81 6.05 35.32 -36.98
N PRO A 82 6.41 34.62 -38.07
CA PRO A 82 5.83 34.88 -39.39
C PRO A 82 4.31 34.83 -39.24
N ASP A 83 3.60 35.84 -39.75
CA ASP A 83 2.19 36.07 -39.43
C ASP A 83 1.31 34.88 -39.90
N GLU A 84 1.18 33.87 -39.04
CA GLU A 84 0.33 32.71 -39.25
C GLU A 84 -1.11 33.21 -39.31
N SER A 85 -1.62 33.29 -40.53
CA SER A 85 -3.02 33.61 -40.82
C SER A 85 -3.90 32.64 -40.04
N LYS A 86 -4.53 33.13 -38.96
CA LYS A 86 -5.24 32.33 -37.95
C LYS A 86 -6.10 31.24 -38.59
N ALA A 87 -5.56 30.02 -38.67
CA ALA A 87 -6.36 28.83 -38.87
C ALA A 87 -7.24 28.71 -37.63
N SER A 88 -8.55 28.86 -37.81
CA SER A 88 -9.49 28.81 -36.69
C SER A 88 -9.68 27.37 -36.23
N GLU A 89 -8.78 26.89 -35.36
CA GLU A 89 -9.08 25.72 -34.55
C GLU A 89 -10.36 26.00 -33.76
N ALA A 90 -11.36 25.14 -33.94
CA ALA A 90 -12.67 25.34 -33.38
C ALA A 90 -12.62 25.05 -31.87
N SER A 91 -12.80 26.08 -31.05
CA SER A 91 -12.94 25.97 -29.60
C SER A 91 -14.13 25.07 -29.24
N SER A 92 -13.87 23.77 -29.07
CA SER A 92 -14.82 22.78 -28.61
C SER A 92 -14.99 22.90 -27.09
N ASP A 93 -16.13 23.44 -26.66
CA ASP A 93 -16.48 23.51 -25.24
C ASP A 93 -16.27 22.15 -24.55
N PRO A 94 -15.51 22.08 -23.44
CA PRO A 94 -15.29 20.84 -22.70
C PRO A 94 -16.57 20.46 -21.93
N LYS A 95 -17.55 19.90 -22.64
CA LYS A 95 -18.70 19.23 -22.04
C LYS A 95 -18.17 18.11 -21.16
N SER A 96 -18.35 18.26 -19.85
CA SER A 96 -17.85 17.34 -18.82
C SER A 96 -18.45 15.94 -19.00
N ASN A 97 -17.76 15.12 -19.78
CA ASN A 97 -18.21 13.79 -20.12
C ASN A 97 -18.12 12.92 -18.85
N LYS A 98 -19.29 12.53 -18.33
CA LYS A 98 -19.41 12.04 -16.96
C LYS A 98 -18.72 10.69 -16.81
N GLU A 99 -17.53 10.73 -16.21
CA GLU A 99 -16.59 9.62 -16.10
C GLU A 99 -17.28 8.33 -15.65
N ARG A 100 -17.40 7.39 -16.60
CA ARG A 100 -18.23 6.21 -16.45
C ARG A 100 -17.34 5.05 -16.05
N THR A 101 -17.11 4.91 -14.74
CA THR A 101 -16.24 3.90 -14.12
C THR A 101 -16.55 2.51 -14.70
N ARG A 102 -15.72 2.08 -15.65
CA ARG A 102 -15.90 0.83 -16.39
C ARG A 102 -15.28 -0.27 -15.53
N SER A 103 -16.02 -1.36 -15.29
CA SER A 103 -15.55 -2.42 -14.40
C SER A 103 -14.27 -3.05 -14.95
N GLU A 104 -13.17 -2.87 -14.22
CA GLU A 104 -11.82 -3.29 -14.58
C GLU A 104 -11.65 -4.81 -14.41
N LYS A 105 -12.25 -5.55 -15.34
CA LYS A 105 -12.01 -6.97 -15.58
C LYS A 105 -11.92 -7.21 -17.08
N ASP A 106 -10.94 -8.02 -17.45
CA ASP A 106 -10.76 -8.63 -18.77
C ASP A 106 -10.49 -7.66 -19.95
N THR A 107 -10.12 -6.40 -19.70
CA THR A 107 -9.39 -5.59 -20.69
C THR A 107 -7.96 -6.09 -20.83
N PRO A 108 -7.46 -6.38 -22.05
CA PRO A 108 -6.04 -6.70 -22.27
C PRO A 108 -5.13 -5.60 -21.73
N ARG A 109 -3.95 -6.00 -21.19
CA ARG A 109 -2.95 -5.04 -20.72
C ARG A 109 -2.54 -4.11 -21.88
N ASP A 110 -2.66 -2.81 -21.63
CA ASP A 110 -2.25 -1.74 -22.53
C ASP A 110 -0.74 -1.85 -22.87
N PRO A 111 -0.37 -2.18 -24.14
CA PRO A 111 1.02 -2.41 -24.52
C PRO A 111 1.94 -1.22 -24.24
N ALA A 112 1.44 0.01 -24.42
CA ALA A 112 2.20 1.23 -24.13
C ALA A 112 2.53 1.35 -22.64
N ARG A 113 1.60 0.98 -21.75
CA ARG A 113 1.85 0.98 -20.29
C ARG A 113 2.86 -0.09 -19.89
N VAL A 114 2.85 -1.27 -20.53
CA VAL A 114 3.82 -2.34 -20.25
C VAL A 114 5.23 -1.95 -20.73
N LEU A 115 5.36 -1.47 -21.98
CA LEU A 115 6.64 -0.99 -22.51
C LEU A 115 7.19 0.18 -21.67
N GLY A 116 6.36 1.16 -21.32
CA GLY A 116 6.78 2.28 -20.47
C GLY A 116 7.32 1.84 -19.10
N GLY A 117 6.75 0.78 -18.51
CA GLY A 117 7.26 0.18 -17.27
C GLY A 117 8.61 -0.52 -17.43
N ILE A 118 8.82 -1.24 -18.55
CA ILE A 118 10.12 -1.84 -18.89
C ILE A 118 11.17 -0.73 -19.08
N MET A 119 10.85 0.27 -19.91
CA MET A 119 11.74 1.39 -20.21
C MET A 119 12.14 2.18 -18.97
N HIS A 120 11.21 2.45 -18.05
CA HIS A 120 11.50 3.16 -16.81
C HIS A 120 12.47 2.37 -15.93
N ARG A 121 12.21 1.07 -15.73
CA ARG A 121 13.11 0.19 -14.95
C ARG A 121 14.51 0.11 -15.57
N ASP A 122 14.58 -0.02 -16.89
CA ASP A 122 15.85 -0.17 -17.60
C ASP A 122 16.63 1.15 -17.62
N MET A 123 15.95 2.30 -17.73
CA MET A 123 16.55 3.64 -17.55
C MET A 123 17.10 3.80 -16.12
N THR A 124 16.32 3.52 -15.08
CA THR A 124 16.78 3.65 -13.69
C THR A 124 17.85 2.61 -13.31
N SER A 125 17.92 1.48 -14.02
CA SER A 125 19.06 0.55 -13.95
C SER A 125 20.33 1.14 -14.58
N TRP A 126 20.23 1.93 -15.64
CA TRP A 126 21.38 2.66 -16.20
C TRP A 126 21.82 3.82 -15.29
N GLU A 127 20.86 4.59 -14.78
CA GLU A 127 21.02 5.73 -13.86
C GLU A 127 21.77 5.33 -12.58
N SER A 128 21.24 4.35 -11.84
CA SER A 128 21.87 3.82 -10.61
C SER A 128 23.29 3.30 -10.85
N ARG A 129 23.54 2.52 -11.92
CA ARG A 129 24.88 1.97 -12.21
C ARG A 129 25.98 3.01 -12.45
N HIS A 130 25.65 4.29 -12.64
CA HIS A 130 26.63 5.34 -12.92
C HIS A 130 26.59 6.50 -11.92
N LEU A 131 25.47 6.70 -11.19
CA LEU A 131 25.26 7.86 -10.29
C LEU A 131 24.76 7.45 -8.88
N GLU A 132 24.78 6.16 -8.52
CA GLU A 132 24.41 5.70 -7.17
C GLU A 132 25.34 6.30 -6.09
N GLY A 133 24.72 7.01 -5.13
CA GLY A 133 25.40 7.67 -4.02
C GLY A 133 25.77 9.14 -4.25
N GLU A 134 25.67 9.64 -5.49
CA GLU A 134 26.00 11.04 -5.82
C GLU A 134 24.75 11.92 -5.99
N LYS A 135 24.95 13.24 -6.02
CA LYS A 135 23.91 14.22 -6.36
C LYS A 135 24.07 14.64 -7.82
N TYR A 136 22.97 14.59 -8.56
CA TYR A 136 22.95 14.89 -9.99
C TYR A 136 21.67 15.61 -10.39
N ALA A 137 21.72 16.29 -11.54
CA ALA A 137 20.56 16.78 -12.25
C ALA A 137 20.11 15.79 -13.34
N ILE A 138 18.87 15.92 -13.78
CA ILE A 138 18.30 15.17 -14.91
C ILE A 138 17.71 16.17 -15.89
N LEU A 139 18.14 16.11 -17.16
CA LEU A 139 17.45 16.82 -18.24
C LEU A 139 16.22 15.99 -18.64
N GLN A 140 15.06 16.32 -18.06
CA GLN A 140 13.83 15.51 -18.23
C GLN A 140 13.13 15.77 -19.56
N ALA A 141 13.23 16.99 -20.10
CA ALA A 141 12.59 17.37 -21.36
C ALA A 141 13.42 18.39 -22.14
N LEU A 142 13.44 18.23 -23.47
CA LEU A 142 13.92 19.19 -24.45
C LEU A 142 13.01 19.15 -25.68
N ALA A 143 12.22 20.19 -25.87
CA ALA A 143 11.26 20.32 -26.97
C ALA A 143 11.72 21.34 -28.02
N ARG A 144 11.09 21.35 -29.20
CA ARG A 144 11.28 22.38 -30.23
C ARG A 144 10.15 22.44 -31.25
N ASP A 145 9.54 23.62 -31.39
CA ASP A 145 8.60 23.91 -32.47
C ASP A 145 9.33 23.76 -33.84
N PRO A 146 8.83 22.92 -34.77
CA PRO A 146 9.49 22.64 -36.03
C PRO A 146 10.02 23.82 -36.87
N PRO A 147 9.38 25.02 -36.92
CA PRO A 147 9.87 26.15 -37.72
C PRO A 147 11.26 26.68 -37.35
N TYR A 148 11.74 26.44 -36.12
CA TYR A 148 13.05 26.91 -35.65
C TYR A 148 14.07 25.77 -35.49
N GLN A 149 13.85 24.64 -36.17
CA GLN A 149 14.84 23.57 -36.30
C GLN A 149 16.04 24.01 -37.14
N GLY A 150 17.19 23.36 -36.92
CA GLY A 150 18.44 23.65 -37.64
C GLY A 150 19.15 24.95 -37.27
N GLN A 151 18.52 25.82 -36.47
CA GLN A 151 19.12 27.08 -36.02
C GLN A 151 20.17 26.81 -34.91
N GLY A 152 19.79 26.35 -33.69
CA GLY A 152 20.71 25.85 -32.65
C GLY A 152 20.52 26.24 -31.16
N ILE A 153 19.34 26.61 -30.64
CA ILE A 153 19.19 26.94 -29.19
C ILE A 153 19.15 25.66 -28.39
N ALA A 154 18.72 24.54 -28.96
CA ALA A 154 18.85 23.27 -28.29
C ALA A 154 20.32 23.08 -27.79
N THR A 155 21.31 23.66 -28.49
CA THR A 155 22.67 23.87 -27.97
C THR A 155 22.74 24.93 -26.84
N LYS A 156 22.32 26.19 -27.07
CA LYS A 156 22.33 27.29 -26.06
C LYS A 156 21.61 26.95 -24.73
N LEU A 157 20.53 26.19 -24.75
CA LEU A 157 19.75 25.82 -23.58
C LEU A 157 20.31 24.59 -22.87
N ILE A 158 20.94 23.67 -23.60
CA ILE A 158 21.83 22.68 -22.97
C ILE A 158 23.02 23.39 -22.32
N GLN A 159 23.64 24.36 -23.00
CA GLN A 159 24.71 25.18 -22.42
C GLN A 159 24.25 25.89 -21.15
N GLN A 160 23.08 26.56 -21.15
CA GLN A 160 22.56 27.21 -19.95
C GLN A 160 22.27 26.21 -18.81
N GLY A 161 21.73 25.04 -19.12
CA GLY A 161 21.49 23.98 -18.14
C GLY A 161 22.76 23.33 -17.60
N VAL A 162 23.80 23.20 -18.44
CA VAL A 162 25.14 22.72 -18.08
C VAL A 162 25.85 23.74 -17.19
N GLU A 163 25.83 25.03 -17.54
CA GLU A 163 26.35 26.12 -16.69
C GLU A 163 25.69 26.12 -15.30
N ASP A 164 24.37 25.89 -15.24
CA ASP A 164 23.64 25.79 -13.97
C ASP A 164 24.07 24.56 -13.16
N VAL A 165 24.24 23.39 -13.80
CA VAL A 165 24.73 22.15 -13.19
C VAL A 165 26.18 22.30 -12.69
N ASP A 166 27.07 22.85 -13.50
CA ASP A 166 28.48 23.09 -13.17
C ASP A 166 28.61 24.09 -12.01
N SER A 167 27.79 25.14 -11.98
CA SER A 167 27.77 26.12 -10.87
C SER A 167 27.41 25.53 -9.51
N GLN A 168 26.84 24.31 -9.51
CA GLN A 168 26.45 23.56 -8.31
C GLN A 168 27.34 22.33 -8.06
N ASN A 169 28.35 22.08 -8.92
CA ASN A 169 29.25 20.92 -8.90
C ASN A 169 28.48 19.59 -8.87
N LEU A 170 27.73 19.31 -9.94
CA LEU A 170 26.89 18.13 -10.09
C LEU A 170 27.20 17.38 -11.41
N ALA A 171 26.85 16.10 -11.47
CA ALA A 171 26.69 15.42 -12.75
C ALA A 171 25.30 15.75 -13.36
N CYS A 172 25.13 15.54 -14.67
CA CYS A 172 23.82 15.62 -15.33
C CYS A 172 23.53 14.38 -16.18
N TRP A 173 22.36 13.78 -15.95
CA TRP A 173 21.85 12.59 -16.62
C TRP A 173 20.89 12.93 -17.77
N ILE A 174 21.03 12.24 -18.91
CA ILE A 174 20.12 12.37 -20.05
C ILE A 174 19.80 11.00 -20.67
N HIS A 175 18.50 10.74 -20.89
CA HIS A 175 18.00 9.60 -21.66
C HIS A 175 17.56 10.05 -23.06
N ALA A 176 18.50 10.04 -24.00
CA ALA A 176 18.37 10.67 -25.31
C ALA A 176 17.66 9.79 -26.36
N SER A 177 16.80 10.42 -27.18
CA SER A 177 16.13 9.81 -28.32
C SER A 177 17.04 9.71 -29.57
N PRO A 178 16.70 8.85 -30.57
CA PRO A 178 17.38 8.80 -31.87
C PRO A 178 17.46 10.15 -32.60
N SER A 179 16.50 11.04 -32.38
CA SER A 179 16.44 12.39 -32.96
C SER A 179 17.29 13.43 -32.23
N SER A 180 17.66 13.18 -30.96
CA SER A 180 18.36 14.16 -30.11
C SER A 180 19.81 13.79 -29.76
N TYR A 181 20.21 12.51 -29.81
CA TYR A 181 21.50 12.06 -29.27
C TYR A 181 22.74 12.85 -29.77
N ARG A 182 22.79 13.21 -31.06
CA ARG A 182 23.89 13.98 -31.68
C ARG A 182 24.03 15.41 -31.16
N LEU A 183 23.03 15.92 -30.46
CA LEU A 183 23.06 17.23 -29.84
C LEU A 183 23.83 17.16 -28.51
N TYR A 184 23.52 16.18 -27.66
CA TYR A 184 24.20 15.96 -26.37
C TYR A 184 25.67 15.55 -26.58
N GLU A 185 25.92 14.64 -27.54
CA GLU A 185 27.26 14.28 -28.02
C GLU A 185 28.11 15.50 -28.41
N LYS A 186 27.51 16.47 -29.13
CA LYS A 186 28.17 17.73 -29.52
C LYS A 186 28.27 18.76 -28.39
N ALA A 187 27.41 18.68 -27.38
CA ALA A 187 27.49 19.49 -26.18
C ALA A 187 28.52 18.94 -25.17
N GLY A 188 29.16 17.80 -25.45
CA GLY A 188 30.22 17.21 -24.63
C GLY A 188 29.75 16.12 -23.65
N PHE A 189 28.48 15.72 -23.70
CA PHE A 189 27.99 14.59 -22.90
C PHE A 189 28.60 13.27 -23.39
N GLN A 190 29.00 12.42 -22.46
CA GLN A 190 29.60 11.11 -22.73
C GLN A 190 28.51 10.03 -22.83
N GLU A 191 28.49 9.23 -23.91
CA GLU A 191 27.57 8.10 -24.06
C GLU A 191 28.08 6.89 -23.25
N ILE A 192 27.27 6.42 -22.30
CA ILE A 192 27.63 5.34 -21.37
C ILE A 192 26.87 4.03 -21.63
N GLY A 193 25.78 4.06 -22.39
CA GLY A 193 24.94 2.89 -22.61
C GLY A 193 23.76 3.12 -23.54
N LYS A 194 23.09 2.04 -23.93
CA LYS A 194 21.93 2.04 -24.84
C LYS A 194 20.86 1.09 -24.34
N SER A 195 19.62 1.39 -24.71
CA SER A 195 18.49 0.46 -24.62
C SER A 195 17.72 0.49 -25.93
N GLU A 196 17.43 -0.68 -26.48
CA GLU A 196 16.84 -0.85 -27.81
C GLU A 196 15.51 -1.57 -27.69
N TYR A 197 14.44 -0.98 -28.25
CA TYR A 197 13.08 -1.49 -28.13
C TYR A 197 12.46 -1.63 -29.53
N ASP A 198 12.05 -2.84 -29.92
CA ASP A 198 11.30 -3.06 -31.17
C ASP A 198 9.87 -2.57 -31.00
N LEU A 199 9.56 -1.36 -31.50
CA LEU A 199 8.23 -0.78 -31.35
C LEU A 199 7.13 -1.57 -32.10
N GLY A 200 7.51 -2.47 -33.03
CA GLY A 200 6.59 -3.35 -33.75
C GLY A 200 5.99 -4.45 -32.86
N GLU A 201 6.73 -4.94 -31.86
CA GLU A 201 6.22 -5.87 -30.85
C GLU A 201 5.09 -5.24 -30.02
N TRP A 202 5.21 -3.95 -29.71
CA TRP A 202 4.31 -3.21 -28.83
C TRP A 202 3.17 -2.48 -29.57
N ALA A 203 3.13 -2.56 -30.91
CA ALA A 203 2.10 -1.95 -31.77
C ALA A 203 1.22 -2.96 -32.55
N PRO A 204 0.70 -4.03 -31.94
CA PRO A 204 -0.02 -5.08 -32.65
C PRO A 204 -1.28 -4.55 -33.35
N GLY A 205 -1.41 -4.83 -34.65
CA GLY A 205 -2.61 -4.57 -35.45
C GLY A 205 -2.52 -3.45 -36.49
N ARG A 206 -1.40 -2.70 -36.58
CA ARG A 206 -1.25 -1.60 -37.56
C ARG A 206 -0.53 -1.95 -38.88
N THR A 207 -0.35 -3.24 -39.16
CA THR A 207 0.40 -3.79 -40.31
C THR A 207 -0.15 -3.49 -41.72
N GLY A 208 -1.17 -2.63 -41.84
CA GLY A 208 -1.69 -2.12 -43.13
C GLY A 208 -1.31 -0.67 -43.45
N ASP A 209 -0.91 0.14 -42.45
CA ASP A 209 -0.51 1.54 -42.64
C ASP A 209 1.00 1.65 -42.91
N LYS A 210 1.43 2.67 -43.67
CA LYS A 210 2.84 2.88 -44.07
C LYS A 210 3.80 3.29 -42.94
N LEU A 211 3.38 3.25 -41.68
CA LEU A 211 4.24 3.48 -40.52
C LEU A 211 4.90 2.15 -40.14
N CYS A 212 6.05 1.88 -40.76
CA CYS A 212 6.97 0.87 -40.25
C CYS A 212 7.43 1.31 -38.86
N TRP A 213 7.03 0.57 -37.84
CA TRP A 213 7.63 0.67 -36.51
C TRP A 213 9.05 0.10 -36.59
N GLU A 214 10.04 0.88 -36.14
CA GLU A 214 11.46 0.49 -36.19
C GLU A 214 11.99 0.25 -34.76
N VAL A 215 13.20 -0.31 -34.66
CA VAL A 215 13.89 -0.44 -33.37
C VAL A 215 14.29 0.94 -32.88
N TYR A 216 13.74 1.35 -31.75
CA TYR A 216 13.97 2.67 -31.16
C TYR A 216 15.07 2.59 -30.11
N THR A 217 16.28 3.00 -30.48
CA THR A 217 17.45 3.07 -29.58
C THR A 217 17.42 4.34 -28.74
N PHE A 218 17.14 4.22 -27.44
CA PHE A 218 17.51 5.27 -26.48
C PHE A 218 18.99 5.16 -26.11
N ARG A 219 19.62 6.29 -25.84
CA ARG A 219 21.04 6.42 -25.47
C ARG A 219 21.17 7.14 -24.14
N ASN A 220 21.91 6.54 -23.22
CA ASN A 220 22.16 7.07 -21.88
C ASN A 220 23.43 7.91 -21.92
N PHE A 221 23.33 9.15 -21.44
CA PHE A 221 24.39 10.15 -21.48
C PHE A 221 24.62 10.76 -20.10
N VAL A 222 25.90 11.03 -19.79
CA VAL A 222 26.33 11.71 -18.56
C VAL A 222 27.21 12.91 -18.91
N TRP A 223 26.99 14.02 -18.22
CA TRP A 223 27.93 15.14 -18.12
C TRP A 223 28.59 15.15 -16.74
N ASN A 224 29.91 15.29 -16.71
CA ASN A 224 30.71 15.40 -15.49
C ASN A 224 31.52 16.71 -15.54
N SER A 225 31.34 17.57 -14.54
CA SER A 225 31.97 18.89 -14.47
C SER A 225 33.52 18.86 -14.33
N VAL A 226 34.08 17.73 -13.92
CA VAL A 226 35.41 17.65 -13.29
C VAL A 226 36.58 17.50 -14.28
N ASP A 227 36.35 16.98 -15.49
CA ASP A 227 37.43 16.60 -16.42
C ASP A 227 38.02 17.77 -17.27
N LEU A 228 37.58 19.01 -17.05
CA LEU A 228 37.88 20.16 -17.91
C LEU A 228 39.16 20.96 -17.57
N GLU A 229 40.24 20.29 -17.11
CA GLU A 229 41.57 20.93 -17.01
C GLU A 229 42.20 21.26 -18.38
N GLY A 230 41.62 20.77 -19.49
CA GLY A 230 42.02 21.04 -20.88
C GLY A 230 41.20 22.13 -21.58
N GLY A 231 41.36 23.39 -21.20
CA GLY A 231 40.56 24.50 -21.74
C GLY A 231 40.89 24.91 -23.18
N ASP A 232 39.99 24.60 -24.13
CA ASP A 232 39.84 25.31 -25.43
C ASP A 232 38.53 24.99 -26.22
N VAL A 233 37.70 24.05 -25.74
CA VAL A 233 36.66 23.37 -26.54
C VAL A 233 35.42 24.23 -26.88
N TYR A 234 35.10 25.26 -26.11
CA TYR A 234 33.81 25.99 -26.19
C TYR A 234 33.58 26.86 -27.45
N ASN A 235 34.53 26.95 -28.38
CA ASN A 235 34.48 27.89 -29.52
C ASN A 235 33.74 27.39 -30.78
N CYS A 236 32.72 26.52 -30.65
CA CYS A 236 31.91 26.08 -31.79
C CYS A 236 30.42 25.82 -31.46
N LEU A 237 29.56 26.23 -32.40
CA LEU A 237 28.10 26.00 -32.52
C LEU A 237 27.15 27.05 -31.86
N LEU A 238 26.51 27.83 -32.74
CA LEU A 238 25.36 28.75 -32.58
C LEU A 238 24.18 28.18 -33.42
N ALA A 239 22.89 28.54 -33.34
CA ALA A 239 22.05 29.28 -32.36
C ALA A 239 20.53 29.26 -32.79
N ASP A 240 19.56 29.10 -31.85
CA ASP A 240 18.07 29.38 -31.89
C ASP A 240 17.03 28.19 -32.15
N GLN A 241 15.72 28.11 -31.77
CA GLN A 241 14.99 28.29 -30.46
C GLN A 241 14.72 26.96 -29.63
N PHE A 242 14.09 27.07 -28.42
CA PHE A 242 13.33 26.09 -27.54
C PHE A 242 13.86 25.29 -26.30
N GLU A 243 12.89 25.14 -25.36
CA GLU A 243 12.87 24.77 -23.92
C GLU A 243 13.75 23.59 -23.42
N VAL A 244 14.35 23.77 -22.23
CA VAL A 244 14.97 22.70 -21.42
C VAL A 244 14.40 22.70 -19.99
N VAL A 245 14.06 21.51 -19.49
CA VAL A 245 13.73 21.25 -18.09
C VAL A 245 14.89 20.52 -17.42
N VAL A 246 15.63 21.23 -16.56
CA VAL A 246 16.62 20.64 -15.65
C VAL A 246 15.92 20.33 -14.33
N SER A 247 15.52 19.07 -14.14
CA SER A 247 15.03 18.59 -12.86
C SER A 247 16.21 18.25 -11.97
N HIS A 248 16.32 18.94 -10.84
CA HIS A 248 17.37 18.78 -9.86
C HIS A 248 16.96 17.66 -8.90
N GLN A 249 17.32 16.41 -9.22
CA GLN A 249 16.96 15.23 -8.41
C GLN A 249 17.84 15.11 -7.15
N SER A 250 17.95 16.21 -6.43
CA SER A 250 18.35 16.21 -5.03
C SER A 250 17.45 15.27 -4.23
N GLN A 251 18.03 14.49 -3.32
CA GLN A 251 17.29 13.64 -2.37
C GLN A 251 16.59 14.47 -1.26
N LEU A 252 16.15 15.71 -1.57
CA LEU A 252 15.49 16.60 -0.62
C LEU A 252 14.00 16.29 -0.50
N TYR A 253 13.71 15.14 0.12
CA TYR A 253 12.45 14.90 0.81
C TYR A 253 12.39 15.66 2.17
N GLU A 254 13.41 16.49 2.46
CA GLU A 254 13.60 17.23 3.69
C GLU A 254 13.91 18.71 3.40
N SER A 255 13.21 19.64 4.07
CA SER A 255 13.72 20.97 4.48
C SER A 255 12.66 21.91 5.07
N ASN A 256 11.36 21.75 4.75
CA ASN A 256 10.30 22.66 5.24
C ASN A 256 9.17 22.00 6.05
N ASP A 257 9.10 20.67 6.10
CA ASP A 257 8.14 19.94 6.95
C ASP A 257 8.76 19.55 8.31
N GLU A 258 9.82 20.24 8.77
CA GLU A 258 10.80 19.77 9.77
C GLU A 258 10.23 19.32 11.15
N PHE A 259 8.99 19.69 11.48
CA PHE A 259 8.28 19.26 12.70
C PHE A 259 7.34 18.05 12.49
N ILE A 260 7.09 17.65 11.24
CA ILE A 260 6.22 16.56 10.80
C ILE A 260 7.00 15.48 10.02
N SER A 261 8.02 15.87 9.24
CA SER A 261 8.83 14.97 8.40
C SER A 261 9.67 13.98 9.18
N ASN A 262 10.05 14.28 10.43
CA ASN A 262 10.80 13.34 11.26
C ASN A 262 9.94 12.08 11.49
N PRO A 263 10.30 10.92 10.90
CA PRO A 263 9.43 9.74 10.93
C PRO A 263 9.27 9.22 12.37
N THR A 264 10.25 9.45 13.24
CA THR A 264 10.19 9.12 14.66
C THR A 264 9.18 10.01 15.40
N ALA A 265 9.13 11.31 15.09
CA ALA A 265 8.17 12.23 15.71
C ALA A 265 6.73 11.90 15.28
N SER A 266 6.51 11.70 13.98
CA SER A 266 5.24 11.25 13.43
C SER A 266 4.82 9.90 14.03
N PHE A 267 5.75 8.93 14.12
CA PHE A 267 5.51 7.64 14.77
C PHE A 267 5.10 7.77 16.23
N LEU A 268 5.80 8.59 17.01
CA LEU A 268 5.47 8.82 18.42
C LEU A 268 4.09 9.50 18.57
N VAL A 269 3.72 10.45 17.71
CA VAL A 269 2.39 11.09 17.72
C VAL A 269 1.28 10.09 17.41
N HIS A 270 1.44 9.29 16.36
CA HIS A 270 0.45 8.31 15.92
C HIS A 270 0.32 7.14 16.90
N LEU A 271 1.44 6.59 17.39
CA LEU A 271 1.46 5.57 18.44
C LEU A 271 0.79 6.10 19.73
N THR A 272 1.12 7.33 20.15
CA THR A 272 0.51 7.95 21.34
C THR A 272 -0.99 8.16 21.15
N THR A 273 -1.43 8.62 19.98
CA THR A 273 -2.84 8.79 19.65
C THR A 273 -3.59 7.45 19.68
N SER A 274 -3.02 6.39 19.11
CA SER A 274 -3.57 5.03 19.17
C SER A 274 -3.67 4.50 20.59
N ILE A 275 -2.65 4.70 21.43
CA ILE A 275 -2.67 4.35 22.86
C ILE A 275 -3.79 5.13 23.57
N ILE A 276 -3.88 6.45 23.39
CA ILE A 276 -4.91 7.29 24.01
C ILE A 276 -6.31 6.84 23.60
N LEU A 277 -6.57 6.61 22.32
CA LEU A 277 -7.89 6.17 21.82
C LEU A 277 -8.27 4.78 22.36
N TYR A 278 -7.32 3.85 22.43
CA TYR A 278 -7.54 2.51 22.97
C TYR A 278 -7.81 2.54 24.49
N PHE A 279 -7.01 3.27 25.27
CA PHE A 279 -7.27 3.44 26.72
C PHE A 279 -8.57 4.22 26.99
N THR A 280 -8.95 5.16 26.11
CA THR A 280 -10.23 5.87 26.19
C THR A 280 -11.41 4.92 25.96
N SER A 281 -11.37 4.07 24.92
CA SER A 281 -12.47 3.14 24.64
C SER A 281 -12.66 2.09 25.74
N LEU A 282 -11.56 1.59 26.31
CA LEU A 282 -11.59 0.73 27.50
C LEU A 282 -12.11 1.45 28.75
N THR A 283 -11.82 2.75 28.90
CA THR A 283 -12.39 3.57 29.98
C THR A 283 -13.89 3.72 29.81
N CYS A 284 -14.40 4.03 28.60
CA CYS A 284 -15.84 4.05 28.30
C CYS A 284 -16.53 2.71 28.64
N LEU A 285 -15.89 1.59 28.28
CA LEU A 285 -16.39 0.25 28.64
C LEU A 285 -16.46 0.04 30.16
N SER A 286 -15.44 0.47 30.91
CA SER A 286 -15.43 0.38 32.37
C SER A 286 -16.57 1.19 33.02
N LEU A 287 -16.89 2.37 32.47
CA LEU A 287 -18.04 3.18 32.91
C LEU A 287 -19.37 2.47 32.61
N THR A 288 -19.49 1.80 31.46
CA THR A 288 -20.66 0.98 31.13
C THR A 288 -20.80 -0.25 32.05
N ALA A 289 -19.68 -0.87 32.45
CA ALA A 289 -19.69 -1.93 33.46
C ALA A 289 -20.16 -1.43 34.83
N ILE A 290 -19.75 -0.23 35.24
CA ILE A 290 -20.23 0.43 36.48
C ILE A 290 -21.73 0.68 36.43
N GLU A 291 -22.27 1.20 35.32
CA GLU A 291 -23.71 1.49 35.22
C GLU A 291 -24.58 0.23 35.07
N ASP A 292 -24.11 -0.82 34.38
CA ASP A 292 -24.81 -2.11 34.42
C ASP A 292 -24.81 -2.69 35.84
N TRP A 293 -23.68 -2.71 36.52
CA TRP A 293 -23.61 -3.16 37.91
C TRP A 293 -24.54 -2.35 38.84
N ARG A 294 -24.53 -1.01 38.73
CA ARG A 294 -25.44 -0.12 39.48
C ARG A 294 -26.91 -0.46 39.21
N LEU A 295 -27.25 -0.80 37.97
CA LEU A 295 -28.59 -1.23 37.58
C LEU A 295 -28.94 -2.60 38.19
N GLN A 296 -28.08 -3.61 38.06
CA GLN A 296 -28.30 -4.94 38.66
C GLN A 296 -28.46 -4.85 40.20
N ALA A 297 -27.61 -4.08 40.88
CA ALA A 297 -27.66 -3.86 42.31
C ALA A 297 -28.90 -3.07 42.79
N ARG A 298 -29.55 -2.31 41.89
CA ARG A 298 -30.87 -1.69 42.12
C ARG A 298 -32.01 -2.67 41.87
N LEU A 299 -31.93 -3.46 40.79
CA LEU A 299 -32.93 -4.46 40.42
C LEU A 299 -33.03 -5.58 41.48
N GLY A 300 -31.90 -6.13 41.94
CA GLY A 300 -31.87 -7.13 43.02
C GLY A 300 -32.57 -6.65 44.30
N ARG A 301 -32.31 -5.40 44.72
CA ARG A 301 -32.98 -4.77 45.88
C ARG A 301 -34.47 -4.44 45.65
N LYS A 302 -34.92 -4.28 44.40
CA LYS A 302 -36.33 -4.03 44.05
C LYS A 302 -37.12 -5.29 43.71
N ARG A 303 -36.48 -6.43 43.44
CA ARG A 303 -37.14 -7.68 43.00
C ARG A 303 -38.18 -8.21 43.99
N GLY A 304 -38.03 -7.90 45.28
CA GLY A 304 -39.00 -8.21 46.34
C GLY A 304 -40.04 -7.10 46.62
N ARG A 305 -40.23 -6.11 45.74
CA ARG A 305 -41.16 -4.96 45.96
C ARG A 305 -42.14 -4.68 44.81
N GLY A 306 -42.21 -5.53 43.79
CA GLY A 306 -43.19 -5.40 42.69
C GLY A 306 -43.13 -4.10 41.86
N LEU A 307 -42.01 -3.36 41.92
CA LEU A 307 -41.87 -2.07 41.25
C LEU A 307 -41.38 -2.22 39.81
N GLU A 308 -42.19 -1.72 38.86
CA GLU A 308 -41.88 -1.57 37.44
C GLU A 308 -40.49 -0.92 37.17
N PRO A 309 -39.76 -1.37 36.12
CA PRO A 309 -38.44 -0.86 35.79
C PRO A 309 -38.51 0.50 35.08
N PHE A 310 -38.30 1.59 35.84
CA PHE A 310 -38.19 2.96 35.30
C PHE A 310 -37.14 3.08 34.17
N ARG A 311 -37.44 3.96 33.19
CA ARG A 311 -36.75 4.13 31.89
C ARG A 311 -35.21 4.00 31.96
N PHE A 312 -34.67 3.02 31.22
CA PHE A 312 -33.25 2.64 31.14
C PHE A 312 -32.31 3.63 30.41
N PHE A 313 -32.74 4.87 30.15
CA PHE A 313 -32.07 5.81 29.24
C PHE A 313 -30.55 6.00 29.49
N PRO A 314 -30.05 6.12 30.74
CA PRO A 314 -28.60 6.28 30.98
C PRO A 314 -27.76 5.09 30.55
N LYS A 315 -28.27 3.85 30.70
CA LYS A 315 -27.53 2.63 30.33
C LYS A 315 -27.42 2.48 28.81
N GLU A 316 -28.51 2.69 28.09
CA GLU A 316 -28.50 2.59 26.62
C GLU A 316 -27.65 3.71 26.00
N HIS A 317 -27.62 4.91 26.60
CA HIS A 317 -26.70 5.97 26.22
C HIS A 317 -25.23 5.59 26.48
N ALA A 318 -24.88 5.03 27.64
CA ALA A 318 -23.52 4.57 27.94
C ALA A 318 -23.04 3.46 26.98
N ILE A 319 -23.93 2.51 26.64
CA ILE A 319 -23.68 1.47 25.64
C ILE A 319 -23.45 2.09 24.25
N PHE A 320 -24.26 3.07 23.86
CA PHE A 320 -24.10 3.76 22.57
C PHE A 320 -22.76 4.51 22.49
N VAL A 321 -22.42 5.30 23.51
CA VAL A 321 -21.12 6.02 23.57
C VAL A 321 -19.96 5.03 23.52
N THR A 322 -19.99 3.95 24.30
CA THR A 322 -18.95 2.91 24.31
C THR A 322 -18.77 2.27 22.93
N ARG A 323 -19.87 2.00 22.22
CA ARG A 323 -19.85 1.48 20.84
C ARG A 323 -19.27 2.47 19.85
N ALA A 324 -19.63 3.75 19.93
CA ALA A 324 -19.13 4.79 19.05
C ALA A 324 -17.62 5.02 19.26
N THR A 325 -17.17 5.20 20.51
CA THR A 325 -15.74 5.37 20.82
C THR A 325 -14.93 4.12 20.48
N GLY A 326 -15.49 2.93 20.69
CA GLY A 326 -14.85 1.66 20.37
C GLY A 326 -14.71 1.39 18.87
N LEU A 327 -15.75 1.68 18.09
CA LEU A 327 -15.70 1.66 16.63
C LEU A 327 -14.60 2.58 16.11
N ALA A 328 -14.62 3.86 16.54
CA ALA A 328 -13.64 4.86 16.12
C ALA A 328 -12.21 4.50 16.53
N ALA A 329 -11.99 4.06 17.78
CA ALA A 329 -10.68 3.65 18.27
C ALA A 329 -10.15 2.42 17.51
N GLY A 330 -10.98 1.39 17.30
CA GLY A 330 -10.55 0.21 16.53
C GLY A 330 -10.28 0.54 15.05
N ALA A 331 -11.08 1.41 14.43
CA ALA A 331 -10.85 1.86 13.06
C ALA A 331 -9.55 2.68 12.93
N TYR A 332 -9.29 3.61 13.86
CA TYR A 332 -8.04 4.39 13.87
C TYR A 332 -6.81 3.49 14.09
N VAL A 333 -6.88 2.59 15.08
CA VAL A 333 -5.79 1.64 15.36
C VAL A 333 -5.54 0.74 14.15
N MET A 334 -6.57 0.22 13.48
CA MET A 334 -6.41 -0.57 12.25
C MET A 334 -5.86 0.26 11.09
N ALA A 335 -6.27 1.52 10.94
CA ALA A 335 -5.78 2.40 9.87
C ALA A 335 -4.34 2.89 10.07
N LEU A 336 -3.78 2.75 11.28
CA LEU A 336 -2.44 3.25 11.63
C LEU A 336 -1.33 2.91 10.62
N PRO A 337 -1.20 1.67 10.08
CA PRO A 337 -0.16 1.33 9.10
C PRO A 337 -0.42 1.84 7.67
N LEU A 338 -1.56 2.51 7.43
CA LEU A 338 -1.86 3.22 6.18
C LEU A 338 -1.66 4.73 6.34
N ILE A 339 -1.96 5.27 7.53
CA ILE A 339 -1.66 6.66 7.90
C ILE A 339 -0.14 6.86 8.08
N MET A 340 0.54 5.79 8.52
CA MET A 340 1.98 5.70 8.67
C MET A 340 2.57 4.63 7.74
N PRO A 341 2.76 4.94 6.46
CA PRO A 341 3.66 4.15 5.64
C PRO A 341 5.09 4.27 6.19
N THR A 342 5.75 3.13 6.32
CA THR A 342 7.21 3.01 6.42
C THR A 342 7.67 2.05 5.33
N ASP A 343 8.83 2.34 4.73
CA ASP A 343 9.40 1.56 3.62
C ASP A 343 10.03 0.25 4.10
N ASP A 344 10.33 0.15 5.40
CA ASP A 344 10.79 -1.10 6.01
C ASP A 344 9.63 -2.10 6.15
N VAL A 345 9.69 -3.15 5.34
CA VAL A 345 8.72 -4.26 5.29
C VAL A 345 8.57 -4.97 6.64
N ILE A 346 9.64 -5.08 7.43
CA ILE A 346 9.61 -5.72 8.75
C ILE A 346 8.89 -4.81 9.75
N ALA A 347 9.16 -3.50 9.71
CA ALA A 347 8.45 -2.50 10.52
C ALA A 347 6.96 -2.44 10.16
N GLN A 348 6.60 -2.49 8.87
CA GLN A 348 5.22 -2.64 8.41
C GLN A 348 4.53 -3.86 9.02
N VAL A 349 5.12 -5.05 8.94
CA VAL A 349 4.56 -6.29 9.52
C VAL A 349 4.43 -6.18 11.05
N CYS A 350 5.48 -5.70 11.71
CA CYS A 350 5.53 -5.47 13.16
C CYS A 350 4.50 -4.43 13.64
N LEU A 351 4.07 -3.50 12.79
CA LEU A 351 2.99 -2.56 13.07
C LEU A 351 1.60 -3.17 12.76
N ARG A 352 1.45 -3.87 11.63
CA ARG A 352 0.18 -4.45 11.14
C ARG A 352 -0.38 -5.58 12.00
N ILE A 353 0.48 -6.47 12.50
CA ILE A 353 0.06 -7.59 13.37
C ILE A 353 -0.62 -7.08 14.66
N PRO A 354 0.03 -6.24 15.50
CA PRO A 354 -0.58 -5.76 16.74
C PRO A 354 -1.70 -4.76 16.50
N THR A 355 -1.64 -3.89 15.48
CA THR A 355 -2.73 -2.94 15.20
C THR A 355 -4.03 -3.65 14.87
N PHE A 356 -4.01 -4.62 13.95
CA PHE A 356 -5.22 -5.41 13.65
C PHE A 356 -5.71 -6.20 14.87
N PHE A 357 -4.78 -6.79 15.64
CA PHE A 357 -5.11 -7.51 16.88
C PHE A 357 -5.83 -6.60 17.89
N TYR A 358 -5.26 -5.42 18.20
CA TYR A 358 -5.83 -4.47 19.16
C TYR A 358 -7.10 -3.77 18.65
N ALA A 359 -7.25 -3.58 17.32
CA ALA A 359 -8.50 -3.14 16.72
C ALA A 359 -9.64 -4.15 16.94
N CYS A 360 -9.40 -5.43 16.63
CA CYS A 360 -10.38 -6.50 16.88
C CYS A 360 -10.64 -6.69 18.38
N LYS A 361 -9.61 -6.59 19.23
CA LYS A 361 -9.73 -6.61 20.69
C LYS A 361 -10.62 -5.47 21.21
N CYS A 362 -10.44 -4.27 20.67
CA CYS A 362 -11.29 -3.11 20.95
C CYS A 362 -12.75 -3.37 20.54
N TRP A 363 -12.98 -3.86 19.32
CA TRP A 363 -14.32 -4.12 18.78
C TRP A 363 -15.08 -5.25 19.50
N ASP A 364 -14.42 -6.35 19.90
CA ASP A 364 -15.05 -7.39 20.75
C ASP A 364 -15.59 -6.76 22.05
N LEU A 365 -14.69 -6.11 22.78
CA LEU A 365 -14.99 -5.48 24.07
C LEU A 365 -16.09 -4.40 23.96
N THR A 366 -16.05 -3.55 22.95
CA THR A 366 -16.91 -2.35 22.85
C THR A 366 -18.18 -2.54 22.01
N ILE A 367 -18.24 -3.50 21.09
CA ILE A 367 -19.39 -3.71 20.21
C ILE A 367 -20.19 -4.94 20.64
N ALA A 368 -19.53 -6.10 20.67
CA ALA A 368 -20.15 -7.36 21.05
C ALA A 368 -20.43 -7.40 22.57
N ARG A 369 -19.49 -6.92 23.39
CA ARG A 369 -19.53 -7.06 24.85
C ARG A 369 -20.02 -5.83 25.62
N ALA A 370 -20.28 -4.68 25.01
CA ALA A 370 -20.78 -3.51 25.77
C ALA A 370 -22.11 -3.75 26.51
N ARG A 371 -22.91 -4.77 26.15
CA ARG A 371 -24.12 -5.18 26.91
C ARG A 371 -23.85 -6.16 28.07
N LYS A 372 -22.71 -6.86 28.06
CA LYS A 372 -22.24 -7.76 29.12
C LYS A 372 -20.69 -7.69 29.16
N PRO A 373 -20.12 -6.63 29.77
CA PRO A 373 -18.67 -6.45 29.82
C PRO A 373 -17.98 -7.55 30.65
N PRO A 374 -16.68 -7.80 30.44
CA PRO A 374 -15.97 -8.89 31.13
C PRO A 374 -15.94 -8.71 32.66
N VAL A 375 -16.12 -9.80 33.39
CA VAL A 375 -16.12 -9.82 34.86
C VAL A 375 -14.88 -10.56 35.37
N PRO A 376 -14.09 -10.01 36.31
CA PRO A 376 -12.92 -10.70 36.85
C PRO A 376 -13.20 -12.10 37.44
N ARG A 377 -12.33 -13.07 37.15
CA ARG A 377 -12.42 -14.51 37.51
C ARG A 377 -12.09 -14.82 38.96
N ASP A 378 -11.53 -13.88 39.71
CA ASP A 378 -10.83 -14.08 41.00
C ASP A 378 -11.75 -14.55 42.18
N GLY A 379 -12.99 -14.97 41.92
CA GLY A 379 -13.97 -15.52 42.88
C GLY A 379 -14.47 -14.55 43.96
N LYS A 380 -13.83 -13.40 44.09
CA LYS A 380 -14.19 -12.33 45.04
C LYS A 380 -15.21 -11.40 44.39
N ASP A 381 -16.46 -11.86 44.35
CA ASP A 381 -17.68 -11.14 43.93
C ASP A 381 -18.05 -9.94 44.84
N ALA A 382 -17.03 -9.26 45.37
CA ALA A 382 -17.07 -8.03 46.14
C ALA A 382 -15.95 -7.04 45.76
N VAL A 383 -14.98 -7.42 44.91
CA VAL A 383 -13.82 -6.56 44.55
C VAL A 383 -14.03 -5.82 43.22
N VAL A 384 -14.76 -6.42 42.27
CA VAL A 384 -15.32 -5.72 41.08
C VAL A 384 -16.23 -4.54 41.50
N TYR A 385 -16.69 -4.56 42.76
CA TYR A 385 -17.71 -3.69 43.34
C TYR A 385 -17.09 -2.41 43.92
N GLY A 386 -15.75 -2.27 43.84
CA GLY A 386 -14.96 -1.10 44.25
C GLY A 386 -14.77 -0.01 43.18
N LEU A 387 -15.37 -0.16 42.00
CA LEU A 387 -15.30 0.79 40.86
C LEU A 387 -15.98 2.16 41.12
N THR A 388 -16.21 2.52 42.39
CA THR A 388 -16.62 3.85 42.84
C THR A 388 -15.47 4.86 42.88
N SER A 389 -14.23 4.41 42.67
CA SER A 389 -13.02 5.25 42.67
C SER A 389 -12.11 4.94 41.49
N TRP A 390 -11.22 5.88 41.14
CA TRP A 390 -10.35 5.78 39.95
C TRP A 390 -9.37 4.59 40.00
N ARG A 391 -8.89 4.17 41.18
CA ARG A 391 -7.85 3.13 41.29
C ARG A 391 -8.33 1.75 40.77
N PRO A 392 -9.50 1.20 41.17
CA PRO A 392 -10.01 -0.02 40.57
C PRO A 392 -10.40 0.13 39.09
N VAL A 393 -10.85 1.32 38.65
CA VAL A 393 -11.14 1.60 37.24
C VAL A 393 -9.86 1.49 36.39
N ALA A 394 -8.80 2.18 36.77
CA ALA A 394 -7.50 2.10 36.12
C ALA A 394 -6.94 0.67 36.15
N SER A 395 -7.14 -0.08 37.24
CA SER A 395 -6.71 -1.49 37.33
C SER A 395 -7.50 -2.42 36.39
N TYR A 396 -8.82 -2.24 36.29
CA TYR A 396 -9.68 -2.99 35.36
C TYR A 396 -9.32 -2.68 33.88
N VAL A 397 -9.17 -1.38 33.56
CA VAL A 397 -8.72 -0.92 32.23
C VAL A 397 -7.34 -1.46 31.90
N TRP A 398 -6.38 -1.44 32.83
CA TRP A 398 -5.03 -1.97 32.63
C TRP A 398 -5.02 -3.49 32.41
N ARG A 399 -5.80 -4.26 33.20
CA ARG A 399 -5.95 -5.71 32.98
C ARG A 399 -6.55 -6.01 31.60
N LEU A 400 -7.63 -5.32 31.20
CA LEU A 400 -8.20 -5.48 29.85
C LEU A 400 -7.25 -5.05 28.72
N ALA A 401 -6.52 -3.95 28.91
CA ALA A 401 -5.57 -3.44 27.93
C ALA A 401 -4.46 -4.46 27.68
N SER A 402 -3.74 -4.81 28.76
CA SER A 402 -2.55 -5.65 28.71
C SER A 402 -2.85 -7.12 28.43
N GLU A 403 -3.72 -7.79 29.21
CA GLU A 403 -3.91 -9.24 29.11
C GLU A 403 -4.36 -9.67 27.71
N THR A 404 -3.48 -10.30 26.95
CA THR A 404 -3.79 -10.78 25.58
C THR A 404 -4.88 -11.84 25.56
N ARG A 405 -4.96 -12.66 26.62
CA ARG A 405 -5.90 -13.80 26.76
C ARG A 405 -7.04 -13.58 27.77
N TYR A 406 -7.07 -12.41 28.42
CA TYR A 406 -8.02 -12.10 29.50
C TYR A 406 -8.07 -13.14 30.63
N ALA A 407 -6.92 -13.73 31.00
CA ALA A 407 -6.84 -14.82 31.98
C ALA A 407 -7.53 -14.48 33.32
N SER A 408 -7.52 -13.21 33.72
CA SER A 408 -8.20 -12.70 34.92
C SER A 408 -9.72 -12.49 34.77
N PHE A 409 -10.39 -12.89 33.68
CA PHE A 409 -11.80 -12.57 33.41
C PHE A 409 -12.65 -13.79 33.01
N ASP A 410 -13.98 -13.72 33.19
CA ASP A 410 -14.94 -14.77 32.82
C ASP A 410 -14.79 -15.19 31.34
N ILE A 411 -14.44 -14.22 30.49
CA ILE A 411 -14.24 -14.38 29.04
C ILE A 411 -12.96 -15.10 28.60
N ALA A 412 -12.03 -15.44 29.49
CA ALA A 412 -10.81 -16.13 29.09
C ALA A 412 -11.11 -17.50 28.47
N VAL A 413 -10.22 -17.98 27.60
CA VAL A 413 -10.32 -19.32 27.02
C VAL A 413 -10.36 -20.38 28.13
N ASP A 414 -11.07 -21.48 27.89
CA ASP A 414 -11.07 -22.64 28.77
C ASP A 414 -9.79 -23.46 28.58
N GLU A 415 -8.88 -23.33 29.54
CA GLU A 415 -7.62 -24.07 29.57
C GLU A 415 -7.78 -25.52 30.09
N SER A 416 -8.99 -25.95 30.51
CA SER A 416 -9.22 -27.32 31.00
C SER A 416 -8.74 -28.37 29.98
N LYS A 417 -8.99 -28.13 28.70
CA LYS A 417 -8.60 -28.97 27.56
C LYS A 417 -7.08 -29.17 27.44
N ARG A 418 -6.29 -28.17 27.82
CA ARG A 418 -4.82 -28.24 27.77
C ARG A 418 -4.24 -29.10 28.91
N LYS A 419 -4.92 -29.20 30.05
CA LYS A 419 -4.40 -29.85 31.28
C LYS A 419 -4.23 -31.37 31.16
N GLY A 420 -4.87 -32.02 30.19
CA GLY A 420 -4.72 -33.45 29.92
C GLY A 420 -3.69 -33.80 28.84
N ILE A 421 -3.15 -32.81 28.11
CA ILE A 421 -2.29 -33.05 26.95
C ILE A 421 -0.82 -33.06 27.39
N PRO A 422 -0.06 -34.15 27.18
CA PRO A 422 1.33 -34.25 27.64
C PRO A 422 2.27 -33.39 26.80
N LYS A 423 3.02 -32.49 27.46
CA LYS A 423 4.00 -31.61 26.78
C LYS A 423 5.19 -32.38 26.19
N SER A 424 5.08 -32.80 24.94
CA SER A 424 6.21 -33.37 24.19
C SER A 424 7.15 -32.28 23.68
N ALA A 425 8.45 -32.36 24.02
CA ALA A 425 9.46 -31.44 23.52
C ALA A 425 9.57 -31.44 21.97
N ALA A 426 9.22 -32.55 21.30
CA ALA A 426 9.26 -32.65 19.84
C ALA A 426 8.34 -31.62 19.16
N TRP A 427 7.13 -31.38 19.71
CA TRP A 427 6.18 -30.40 19.15
C TRP A 427 6.53 -28.94 19.50
N SER A 428 7.45 -28.72 20.45
CA SER A 428 7.93 -27.40 20.83
C SER A 428 9.22 -27.00 20.11
N TYR A 429 10.11 -27.96 19.78
CA TYR A 429 11.43 -27.67 19.19
C TYR A 429 11.66 -28.28 17.81
N GLY A 430 11.06 -29.43 17.49
CA GLY A 430 11.15 -30.04 16.15
C GLY A 430 10.79 -29.11 14.99
N PRO A 431 9.76 -28.23 15.11
CA PRO A 431 9.45 -27.22 14.10
C PRO A 431 10.59 -26.24 13.79
N LEU A 432 11.54 -26.00 14.71
CA LEU A 432 12.70 -25.14 14.42
C LEU A 432 13.60 -25.71 13.32
N LEU A 433 13.53 -27.01 13.03
CA LEU A 433 14.23 -27.64 11.91
C LEU A 433 13.72 -27.16 10.54
N VAL A 434 12.51 -26.60 10.46
CA VAL A 434 11.99 -25.94 9.25
C VAL A 434 12.88 -24.77 8.82
N VAL A 435 13.50 -24.05 9.76
CA VAL A 435 14.33 -22.88 9.46
C VAL A 435 15.53 -23.24 8.56
N PRO A 436 16.45 -24.14 8.95
CA PRO A 436 17.53 -24.57 8.05
C PRO A 436 17.01 -25.33 6.82
N LEU A 437 15.91 -26.07 6.91
CA LEU A 437 15.31 -26.75 5.75
C LEU A 437 14.81 -25.76 4.68
N THR A 438 14.29 -24.59 5.06
CA THR A 438 13.87 -23.54 4.12
C THR A 438 15.05 -22.95 3.32
N TYR A 439 16.25 -22.88 3.91
CA TYR A 439 17.46 -22.46 3.20
C TYR A 439 18.01 -23.54 2.27
N LEU A 440 17.87 -24.82 2.63
CA LEU A 440 18.29 -25.95 1.80
C LEU A 440 17.29 -26.25 0.67
N PHE A 441 16.01 -26.02 0.91
CA PHE A 441 14.89 -26.33 0.01
C PHE A 441 13.91 -25.13 0.00
N PRO A 442 14.13 -24.11 -0.84
CA PRO A 442 13.37 -22.85 -0.82
C PRO A 442 11.95 -22.95 -1.44
N ILE A 443 11.24 -24.06 -1.19
CA ILE A 443 9.84 -24.27 -1.61
C ILE A 443 8.88 -23.40 -0.79
N THR A 444 7.70 -23.13 -1.36
CA THR A 444 6.71 -22.18 -0.81
C THR A 444 6.17 -22.62 0.55
N GLU A 445 5.98 -23.93 0.73
CA GLU A 445 5.42 -24.54 1.94
C GLU A 445 6.34 -24.31 3.15
N LEU A 446 7.65 -24.54 2.98
CA LEU A 446 8.64 -24.32 4.05
C LEU A 446 8.77 -22.82 4.38
N LYS A 447 8.70 -21.94 3.38
CA LYS A 447 8.63 -20.47 3.59
C LYS A 447 7.41 -20.07 4.43
N VAL A 448 6.23 -20.61 4.14
CA VAL A 448 5.00 -20.38 4.93
C VAL A 448 5.14 -20.91 6.35
N MET A 449 5.69 -22.12 6.54
CA MET A 449 5.95 -22.67 7.88
C MET A 449 6.97 -21.83 8.67
N CYS A 450 8.01 -21.30 8.04
CA CYS A 450 8.92 -20.31 8.65
C CYS A 450 8.19 -19.03 9.08
N GLY A 451 7.27 -18.50 8.25
CA GLY A 451 6.45 -17.36 8.61
C GLY A 451 5.56 -17.62 9.84
N LEU A 452 4.92 -18.79 9.91
CA LEU A 452 4.14 -19.21 11.08
C LEU A 452 4.99 -19.36 12.35
N LEU A 453 6.24 -19.83 12.23
CA LEU A 453 7.18 -19.91 13.35
C LEU A 453 7.63 -18.53 13.83
N ALA A 454 7.92 -17.60 12.90
CA ALA A 454 8.25 -16.22 13.25
C ALA A 454 7.10 -15.52 13.99
N ILE A 455 5.85 -15.73 13.54
CA ILE A 455 4.64 -15.24 14.22
C ILE A 455 4.49 -15.91 15.61
N GLN A 456 4.70 -17.22 15.71
CA GLN A 456 4.60 -17.96 16.99
C GLN A 456 5.58 -17.42 18.03
N TYR A 457 6.89 -17.39 17.72
CA TYR A 457 7.91 -16.97 18.67
C TYR A 457 7.91 -15.47 18.92
N GLY A 458 7.58 -14.65 17.92
CA GLY A 458 7.42 -13.20 18.08
C GLY A 458 6.30 -12.84 19.05
N LEU A 459 5.10 -13.40 18.85
CA LEU A 459 3.94 -13.12 19.71
C LEU A 459 4.08 -13.75 21.11
N GLU A 460 4.67 -14.94 21.24
CA GLU A 460 4.97 -15.53 22.55
C GLU A 460 6.06 -14.73 23.30
N GLY A 461 7.09 -14.23 22.60
CA GLY A 461 8.12 -13.36 23.16
C GLY A 461 7.57 -12.02 23.66
N ILE A 462 6.72 -11.37 22.86
CA ILE A 462 5.96 -10.17 23.26
C ILE A 462 5.12 -10.47 24.52
N HIS A 463 4.38 -11.58 24.52
CA HIS A 463 3.58 -12.00 25.66
C HIS A 463 4.41 -12.27 26.92
N PHE A 464 5.58 -12.91 26.79
CA PHE A 464 6.52 -13.13 27.90
C PHE A 464 7.05 -11.81 28.48
N ILE A 465 7.41 -10.84 27.63
CA ILE A 465 7.90 -9.51 28.05
C ILE A 465 6.82 -8.73 28.82
N PHE A 466 5.58 -8.69 28.33
CA PHE A 466 4.49 -7.97 28.99
C PHE A 466 3.84 -8.74 30.15
N HIS A 467 3.98 -10.07 30.20
CA HIS A 467 3.35 -10.93 31.21
C HIS A 467 4.30 -11.98 31.83
N PRO A 468 5.46 -11.59 32.40
CA PRO A 468 6.48 -12.51 32.96
C PRO A 468 6.03 -13.29 34.20
N ARG A 469 4.76 -13.17 34.61
CA ARG A 469 4.11 -13.93 35.70
C ARG A 469 2.95 -14.80 35.22
N CYS A 470 2.65 -14.86 33.92
CA CYS A 470 1.58 -15.71 33.41
C CYS A 470 2.11 -17.13 33.12
N PRO A 471 1.61 -18.18 33.80
CA PRO A 471 2.23 -19.51 33.75
C PRO A 471 1.92 -20.33 32.50
N ASN A 472 1.04 -19.83 31.62
CA ASN A 472 0.49 -20.57 30.49
C ASN A 472 1.02 -20.00 29.18
N GLU A 473 1.34 -20.82 28.17
CA GLU A 473 1.77 -20.33 26.85
C GLU A 473 0.61 -19.75 26.00
N LEU A 474 0.87 -18.72 25.22
CA LEU A 474 -0.05 -18.15 24.24
C LEU A 474 -0.38 -19.16 23.12
N PHE A 475 0.65 -19.88 22.66
CA PHE A 475 0.55 -21.05 21.78
C PHE A 475 0.93 -22.32 22.56
N PHE A 476 0.05 -23.32 22.60
CA PHE A 476 0.28 -24.58 23.31
C PHE A 476 0.50 -25.71 22.32
N GLN A 477 1.76 -25.97 22.00
CA GLN A 477 2.15 -27.04 21.07
C GLN A 477 1.37 -26.96 19.74
N PRO A 478 1.43 -25.83 18.99
CA PRO A 478 0.63 -25.60 17.78
C PRO A 478 0.75 -26.73 16.74
N TRP A 479 1.91 -27.39 16.68
CA TRP A 479 2.24 -28.47 15.75
C TRP A 479 1.76 -29.87 16.21
N ALA A 480 1.19 -29.99 17.42
CA ALA A 480 0.65 -31.23 17.98
C ALA A 480 -0.83 -31.47 17.65
N ALA A 481 -1.45 -30.59 16.85
CA ALA A 481 -2.89 -30.59 16.64
C ALA A 481 -3.35 -31.68 15.66
N GLU A 482 -4.16 -32.63 16.15
CA GLU A 482 -4.72 -33.74 15.37
C GLU A 482 -5.76 -33.31 14.32
N SER A 483 -6.30 -32.08 14.43
CA SER A 483 -7.27 -31.52 13.49
C SER A 483 -7.21 -29.99 13.50
N PHE A 484 -7.72 -29.34 12.43
CA PHE A 484 -7.78 -27.88 12.33
C PHE A 484 -8.64 -27.26 13.44
N SER A 485 -9.76 -27.89 13.80
CA SER A 485 -10.60 -27.49 14.95
C SER A 485 -9.82 -27.57 16.27
N SER A 486 -9.02 -28.62 16.49
CA SER A 486 -8.12 -28.72 17.65
C SER A 486 -7.03 -27.64 17.62
N PHE A 487 -6.40 -27.40 16.46
CA PHE A 487 -5.40 -26.37 16.26
C PHE A 487 -5.92 -25.02 16.73
N TRP A 488 -7.06 -24.55 16.21
CA TRP A 488 -7.56 -23.21 16.55
C TRP A 488 -8.27 -23.11 17.91
N ALA A 489 -8.77 -24.20 18.49
CA ALA A 489 -9.49 -24.18 19.76
C ALA A 489 -8.66 -24.57 21.00
N ILE A 490 -7.47 -25.15 20.82
CA ILE A 490 -6.60 -25.65 21.91
C ILE A 490 -5.15 -25.19 21.74
N HIS A 491 -4.57 -25.35 20.54
CA HIS A 491 -3.11 -25.28 20.38
C HIS A 491 -2.59 -23.92 19.87
N TRP A 492 -3.35 -23.20 19.06
CA TRP A 492 -3.00 -21.92 18.46
C TRP A 492 -3.34 -20.72 19.37
N HIS A 493 -3.10 -19.51 18.88
CA HIS A 493 -3.05 -18.23 19.60
C HIS A 493 -4.33 -17.94 20.44
N HIS A 494 -4.32 -18.34 21.72
CA HIS A 494 -5.45 -18.15 22.65
C HIS A 494 -5.84 -16.67 22.86
N GLY A 495 -4.98 -15.72 22.50
CA GLY A 495 -5.32 -14.29 22.60
C GLY A 495 -6.27 -13.79 21.52
N ALA A 496 -6.37 -14.50 20.38
CA ALA A 496 -7.24 -14.12 19.26
C ALA A 496 -8.61 -14.77 19.33
N GLN A 497 -8.67 -15.99 19.88
CA GLN A 497 -9.90 -16.77 20.05
C GLN A 497 -11.08 -15.98 20.65
N PRO A 498 -10.91 -15.09 21.65
CA PRO A 498 -12.01 -14.23 22.11
C PRO A 498 -12.61 -13.37 20.99
N PHE A 499 -11.85 -12.52 20.29
CA PHE A 499 -12.47 -11.66 19.28
C PHE A 499 -12.98 -12.45 18.06
N LEU A 500 -12.28 -13.52 17.66
CA LEU A 500 -12.73 -14.41 16.58
C LEU A 500 -14.09 -15.05 16.92
N GLN A 501 -14.30 -15.43 18.19
CA GLN A 501 -15.58 -15.95 18.65
C GLN A 501 -16.70 -14.90 18.67
N HIS A 502 -16.44 -13.68 19.13
CA HIS A 502 -17.52 -12.70 19.38
C HIS A 502 -17.81 -11.77 18.20
N LEU A 503 -16.85 -11.57 17.29
CA LEU A 503 -17.02 -10.82 16.04
C LEU A 503 -17.38 -11.72 14.86
N GLY A 504 -16.82 -12.93 14.79
CA GLY A 504 -17.12 -13.93 13.75
C GLY A 504 -18.18 -14.94 14.18
N TYR A 505 -17.79 -15.90 15.02
CA TYR A 505 -18.57 -17.12 15.28
C TYR A 505 -19.97 -16.88 15.84
N VAL A 506 -20.09 -16.18 16.97
CA VAL A 506 -21.35 -15.98 17.69
C VAL A 506 -22.40 -15.23 16.85
N PRO A 507 -22.12 -14.07 16.21
CA PRO A 507 -23.13 -13.37 15.42
C PRO A 507 -23.54 -14.16 14.17
N ALA A 508 -22.59 -14.76 13.44
CA ALA A 508 -22.89 -15.58 12.27
C ALA A 508 -23.73 -16.81 12.65
N ARG A 509 -23.32 -17.55 13.69
CA ARG A 509 -24.08 -18.69 14.21
C ARG A 509 -25.48 -18.29 14.66
N ALA A 510 -25.62 -17.19 15.39
CA ALA A 510 -26.92 -16.74 15.90
C ALA A 510 -27.88 -16.32 14.77
N LEU A 511 -27.36 -15.74 13.68
CA LEU A 511 -28.14 -15.41 12.49
C LEU A 511 -28.54 -16.68 11.72
N PHE A 512 -27.59 -17.52 11.33
CA PHE A 512 -27.84 -18.68 10.47
C PHE A 512 -28.61 -19.80 11.20
N THR A 513 -28.45 -19.94 12.53
CA THR A 513 -29.28 -20.87 13.34
C THR A 513 -30.78 -20.54 13.23
N ARG A 514 -31.14 -19.25 13.15
CA ARG A 514 -32.55 -18.81 13.06
C ARG A 514 -33.17 -19.00 11.68
N LEU A 515 -32.33 -19.05 10.64
CA LEU A 515 -32.76 -19.13 9.24
C LEU A 515 -32.72 -20.56 8.70
N PHE A 516 -31.73 -21.37 9.13
CA PHE A 516 -31.39 -22.65 8.49
C PHE A 516 -31.13 -23.80 9.49
N GLY A 517 -31.41 -23.61 10.78
CA GLY A 517 -31.22 -24.63 11.82
C GLY A 517 -29.80 -24.68 12.43
N GLN A 518 -29.66 -25.47 13.50
CA GLN A 518 -28.48 -25.37 14.37
C GLN A 518 -27.16 -25.70 13.70
N ASP A 519 -27.13 -26.71 12.81
CA ASP A 519 -25.88 -27.25 12.27
C ASP A 519 -25.31 -26.37 11.15
N VAL A 520 -26.18 -25.85 10.27
CA VAL A 520 -25.81 -24.74 9.36
C VAL A 520 -25.32 -23.54 10.18
N GLY A 521 -26.00 -23.21 11.28
CA GLY A 521 -25.55 -22.18 12.21
C GLY A 521 -24.15 -22.44 12.79
N LYS A 522 -23.82 -23.67 13.21
CA LYS A 522 -22.47 -24.04 13.67
C LYS A 522 -21.44 -23.79 12.57
N ALA A 523 -21.67 -24.36 11.38
CA ALA A 523 -20.76 -24.28 10.23
C ALA A 523 -20.52 -22.83 9.78
N THR A 524 -21.57 -22.02 9.60
CA THR A 524 -21.40 -20.60 9.23
C THR A 524 -20.70 -19.80 10.34
N GLY A 525 -20.88 -20.18 11.62
CA GLY A 525 -20.10 -19.62 12.72
C GLY A 525 -18.60 -19.91 12.59
N VAL A 526 -18.24 -21.17 12.31
CA VAL A 526 -16.83 -21.58 12.07
C VAL A 526 -16.25 -20.77 10.91
N LEU A 527 -16.88 -20.84 9.74
CA LEU A 527 -16.45 -20.13 8.52
C LEU A 527 -16.31 -18.61 8.71
N ALA A 528 -17.15 -17.98 9.54
CA ALA A 528 -17.06 -16.54 9.84
C ALA A 528 -15.86 -16.18 10.73
N ALA A 529 -15.53 -17.03 11.72
CA ALA A 529 -14.31 -16.86 12.52
C ALA A 529 -13.06 -17.05 11.65
N PHE A 530 -13.07 -18.03 10.73
CA PHE A 530 -11.97 -18.24 9.80
C PHE A 530 -11.83 -17.17 8.73
N SER A 531 -12.95 -16.58 8.27
CA SER A 531 -12.92 -15.41 7.40
C SER A 531 -12.26 -14.21 8.09
N LEU A 532 -12.58 -13.94 9.36
CA LEU A 532 -11.95 -12.86 10.13
C LEU A 532 -10.46 -13.15 10.41
N SER A 533 -10.09 -14.41 10.67
CA SER A 533 -8.69 -14.82 10.79
C SER A 533 -7.93 -14.64 9.46
N GLY A 534 -8.53 -15.02 8.33
CA GLY A 534 -7.98 -14.82 6.99
C GLY A 534 -7.72 -13.35 6.67
N ILE A 535 -8.68 -12.47 6.97
CA ILE A 535 -8.53 -11.01 6.79
C ILE A 535 -7.38 -10.46 7.64
N TRP A 536 -7.14 -10.98 8.85
CA TRP A 536 -5.98 -10.60 9.67
C TRP A 536 -4.65 -10.99 9.01
N HIS A 537 -4.52 -12.24 8.53
CA HIS A 537 -3.30 -12.70 7.87
C HIS A 537 -3.08 -11.96 6.55
N ALA A 538 -4.15 -11.70 5.79
CA ALA A 538 -4.11 -10.89 4.58
C ALA A 538 -3.60 -9.46 4.84
N TRP A 539 -4.15 -8.79 5.85
CA TRP A 539 -3.75 -7.44 6.27
C TRP A 539 -2.26 -7.31 6.62
N CYS A 540 -1.67 -8.39 7.16
CA CYS A 540 -0.26 -8.45 7.52
C CYS A 540 0.64 -8.92 6.37
N GLY A 541 0.15 -9.83 5.52
CA GLY A 541 0.89 -10.38 4.38
C GLY A 541 1.04 -9.41 3.20
N VAL A 542 0.10 -8.46 3.04
CA VAL A 542 0.06 -7.50 1.92
C VAL A 542 1.32 -6.63 1.75
N VAL A 543 2.20 -6.57 2.75
CA VAL A 543 3.49 -5.84 2.71
C VAL A 543 4.70 -6.74 2.49
N LEU A 544 4.56 -8.06 2.63
CA LEU A 544 5.60 -9.03 2.26
C LEU A 544 5.67 -9.26 0.74
N THR A 545 4.70 -8.72 0.01
CA THR A 545 4.49 -8.84 -1.43
C THR A 545 4.63 -7.46 -2.05
N LEU A 546 5.73 -7.23 -2.79
CA LEU A 546 6.04 -5.94 -3.42
C LEU A 546 5.19 -5.65 -4.68
N ASP A 547 4.40 -6.62 -5.15
CA ASP A 547 3.53 -6.50 -6.32
C ASP A 547 2.15 -5.89 -6.03
N GLU A 548 1.55 -5.26 -7.04
CA GLU A 548 0.12 -4.86 -7.07
C GLU A 548 -0.82 -6.05 -6.73
N TYR A 549 -0.38 -7.29 -6.92
CA TYR A 549 -1.09 -8.54 -6.64
C TYR A 549 -1.07 -8.99 -5.16
N ALA A 550 -0.51 -8.19 -4.26
CA ALA A 550 -0.44 -8.45 -2.82
C ALA A 550 -1.77 -8.94 -2.21
N TRP A 551 -2.88 -8.25 -2.51
CA TRP A 551 -4.21 -8.64 -2.05
C TRP A 551 -4.71 -9.96 -2.66
N THR A 552 -4.34 -10.27 -3.91
CA THR A 552 -4.74 -11.52 -4.57
C THR A 552 -4.03 -12.71 -3.94
N GLN A 553 -2.73 -12.61 -3.66
CA GLN A 553 -1.99 -13.68 -2.96
C GLN A 553 -2.51 -13.87 -1.53
N ALA A 554 -2.80 -12.78 -0.83
CA ALA A 554 -3.39 -12.78 0.50
C ALA A 554 -4.78 -13.44 0.55
N VAL A 555 -5.65 -13.15 -0.42
CA VAL A 555 -6.97 -13.79 -0.58
C VAL A 555 -6.84 -15.25 -1.01
N GLY A 556 -5.85 -15.58 -1.84
CA GLY A 556 -5.53 -16.96 -2.22
C GLY A 556 -5.11 -17.82 -1.02
N LEU A 557 -4.22 -17.29 -0.17
CA LEU A 557 -3.81 -17.95 1.07
C LEU A 557 -5.00 -18.18 2.02
N TRP A 558 -5.89 -17.20 2.16
CA TRP A 558 -7.16 -17.39 2.88
C TRP A 558 -8.02 -18.49 2.24
N GLY A 559 -8.16 -18.49 0.91
CA GLY A 559 -8.89 -19.50 0.16
C GLY A 559 -8.38 -20.93 0.43
N VAL A 560 -7.06 -21.12 0.48
CA VAL A 560 -6.43 -22.42 0.83
C VAL A 560 -6.85 -22.87 2.23
N PHE A 561 -6.79 -21.99 3.24
CA PHE A 561 -7.23 -22.34 4.60
C PHE A 561 -8.72 -22.73 4.66
N MET A 562 -9.59 -21.98 3.97
CA MET A 562 -11.04 -22.27 3.93
C MET A 562 -11.35 -23.60 3.21
N VAL A 563 -10.64 -23.90 2.11
CA VAL A 563 -10.79 -25.18 1.40
C VAL A 563 -10.36 -26.34 2.29
N GLN A 564 -9.20 -26.25 2.93
CA GLN A 564 -8.64 -27.33 3.75
C GLN A 564 -9.53 -27.70 4.93
N GLU A 565 -10.18 -26.72 5.58
CA GLU A 565 -11.19 -27.00 6.61
C GLU A 565 -12.44 -27.67 6.02
N SER A 566 -12.99 -27.12 4.93
CA SER A 566 -14.25 -27.63 4.32
C SER A 566 -14.18 -29.08 3.83
N VAL A 567 -12.97 -29.58 3.54
CA VAL A 567 -12.72 -30.95 3.08
C VAL A 567 -12.44 -31.93 4.23
N THR A 568 -11.93 -31.45 5.38
CA THR A 568 -11.46 -32.35 6.46
C THR A 568 -12.52 -32.69 7.50
N GLU A 569 -13.48 -31.81 7.81
CA GLU A 569 -14.52 -32.11 8.81
C GLU A 569 -15.46 -33.29 8.42
N PRO A 570 -15.93 -33.44 7.16
CA PRO A 570 -16.83 -34.54 6.78
C PRO A 570 -16.19 -35.94 6.74
N LEU A 571 -14.86 -36.04 6.75
CA LEU A 571 -14.13 -37.31 6.62
C LEU A 571 -13.76 -37.96 7.96
N LEU A 572 -14.04 -37.29 9.08
CA LEU A 572 -13.59 -37.70 10.42
C LEU A 572 -14.72 -38.12 11.38
N ASP A 573 -15.96 -38.27 10.90
CA ASP A 573 -17.02 -39.01 11.61
C ASP A 573 -17.26 -40.40 10.97
N PRO A 574 -16.48 -41.43 11.34
CA PRO A 574 -16.73 -42.80 10.89
C PRO A 574 -18.00 -43.44 11.50
N GLY A 575 -18.74 -42.73 12.36
CA GLY A 575 -19.97 -43.21 13.00
C GLY A 575 -21.23 -43.08 12.14
N ASN A 576 -21.28 -42.13 11.19
CA ASN A 576 -22.48 -41.79 10.42
C ASN A 576 -22.42 -42.22 8.93
N CYS A 577 -22.18 -43.50 8.67
CA CYS A 577 -22.35 -44.05 7.34
C CYS A 577 -23.84 -44.33 7.00
N LEU A 578 -24.35 -43.54 6.04
CA LEU A 578 -25.45 -43.87 5.12
C LEU A 578 -26.89 -43.97 5.67
N SER A 579 -27.62 -42.87 5.50
CA SER A 579 -28.83 -42.91 4.66
C SER A 579 -28.64 -41.93 3.49
N ASN A 580 -29.16 -42.26 2.31
CA ASN A 580 -28.83 -41.56 1.07
C ASN A 580 -29.60 -40.23 0.89
N ASP A 581 -29.14 -39.48 -0.11
CA ASP A 581 -29.86 -38.41 -0.80
C ASP A 581 -30.14 -37.13 0.01
N THR A 582 -29.09 -36.34 0.30
CA THR A 582 -29.25 -34.87 0.33
C THR A 582 -28.01 -34.07 -0.08
N VAL A 583 -28.20 -33.29 -1.15
CA VAL A 583 -27.29 -32.37 -1.84
C VAL A 583 -26.30 -31.56 -0.98
N VAL A 584 -25.03 -31.98 -0.85
CA VAL A 584 -23.92 -31.16 -0.29
C VAL A 584 -22.59 -31.34 -1.06
N TRP A 585 -22.55 -30.95 -2.35
CA TRP A 585 -21.32 -31.00 -3.17
C TRP A 585 -21.01 -29.82 -4.13
N PRO A 586 -21.90 -28.86 -4.45
CA PRO A 586 -21.53 -27.74 -5.34
C PRO A 586 -20.39 -26.86 -4.83
N ALA A 587 -20.40 -26.50 -3.54
CA ALA A 587 -19.49 -25.49 -2.99
C ALA A 587 -18.01 -25.92 -3.02
N ALA A 588 -17.71 -27.14 -2.55
CA ALA A 588 -16.34 -27.67 -2.56
C ALA A 588 -15.78 -27.77 -4.00
N ARG A 589 -16.62 -28.15 -4.97
CA ARG A 589 -16.22 -28.24 -6.38
C ARG A 589 -15.92 -26.85 -6.98
N ILE A 590 -16.76 -25.86 -6.69
CA ILE A 590 -16.54 -24.46 -7.10
C ILE A 590 -15.23 -23.91 -6.50
N LEU A 591 -14.98 -24.13 -5.21
CA LEU A 591 -13.77 -23.65 -4.55
C LEU A 591 -12.50 -24.35 -5.07
N TYR A 592 -12.55 -25.66 -5.32
CA TYR A 592 -11.43 -26.39 -5.94
C TYR A 592 -11.13 -25.92 -7.38
N THR A 593 -12.16 -25.60 -8.17
CA THR A 593 -12.01 -24.99 -9.50
C THR A 593 -11.44 -23.57 -9.43
N LEU A 594 -11.84 -22.77 -8.43
CA LEU A 594 -11.24 -21.44 -8.19
C LEU A 594 -9.77 -21.56 -7.76
N GLN A 595 -9.43 -22.53 -6.91
CA GLN A 595 -8.06 -22.79 -6.50
C GLN A 595 -7.17 -23.24 -7.68
N THR A 596 -7.67 -24.11 -8.56
CA THR A 596 -6.92 -24.52 -9.76
C THR A 596 -6.80 -23.38 -10.78
N ALA A 597 -7.81 -22.53 -10.94
CA ALA A 597 -7.71 -21.33 -11.77
C ALA A 597 -6.68 -20.33 -11.22
N MET A 598 -6.73 -20.01 -9.92
CA MET A 598 -5.78 -19.09 -9.25
C MET A 598 -4.34 -19.62 -9.14
N LEU A 599 -4.10 -20.90 -9.44
CA LEU A 599 -2.76 -21.49 -9.54
C LEU A 599 -2.30 -21.67 -11.01
N GLN A 600 -3.11 -21.25 -11.99
CA GLN A 600 -2.82 -21.29 -13.42
C GLN A 600 -2.75 -19.89 -14.05
N THR A 601 -2.95 -18.83 -13.26
CA THR A 601 -2.89 -17.40 -13.64
C THR A 601 -1.87 -16.66 -12.79
#